data_AF-I0HV84-F1
#
_entry.id   AF-I0HV84-F1
#
_cell.length_a   1.000
_cell.length_b   1.000
_cell.length_c   1.000
_cell.angle_alpha   90.00
_cell.angle_beta   90.00
_cell.angle_gamma   90.00
#
_symmetry.space_group_name_H-M   'P 1'
#
loop_
_entity.id
_entity.type
_entity.pdbx_description
1 polymer ?
#
loop_
_entity_poly.entity_id
_entity_poly.type
_entity_poly.pdbx_seq_one_letter_code
_entity_poly.pdbx_strand_id
1 'polypeptide(L)'
;MSHSSPADGAAPLVARLVERHGATWVGADSVDAFLAGDGDRVLFFHGDPVRFPEGVDVAVVLPELQAAFPGRFTVGVTTRADEDRLAARFGAQRWPSLVFLRDGRYVTTIAGMLDWTDFVARVAAALAMPTSRAPIVLAAADAGPGCH
;
A
#
# COMPACT_ATOMS: atom_id res chain seq x y z
N MET A 1 -8.56 -2.59 28.24
CA MET A 1 -8.63 -2.33 26.80
C MET A 1 -7.37 -2.92 26.20
N SER A 2 -7.47 -4.06 25.52
CA SER A 2 -6.33 -4.63 24.81
C SER A 2 -6.03 -3.70 23.63
N HIS A 3 -4.88 -3.01 23.66
CA HIS A 3 -4.38 -2.31 22.48
C HIS A 3 -3.85 -3.39 21.53
N SER A 4 -4.54 -3.65 20.43
CA SER A 4 -4.00 -4.47 19.35
C SER A 4 -2.75 -3.79 18.79
N SER A 5 -1.70 -4.58 18.57
CA SER A 5 -0.47 -4.11 17.97
C SER A 5 -0.73 -3.79 16.49
N PRO A 6 -0.15 -2.72 15.93
CA PRO A 6 -0.29 -2.44 14.50
C PRO A 6 0.28 -3.55 13.60
N ALA A 7 1.15 -4.41 14.15
CA ALA A 7 1.71 -5.58 13.46
C ALA A 7 0.82 -6.84 13.54
N ASP A 8 -0.31 -6.80 14.27
CA ASP A 8 -1.17 -7.97 14.45
C ASP A 8 -1.69 -8.48 13.09
N GLY A 9 -1.43 -9.77 12.82
CA GLY A 9 -1.81 -10.44 11.58
C GLY A 9 -0.94 -10.15 10.36
N ALA A 10 0.12 -9.35 10.50
CA ALA A 10 1.12 -9.17 9.45
C ALA A 10 2.16 -10.30 9.46
N ALA A 11 2.72 -10.63 8.29
CA ALA A 11 3.83 -11.58 8.22
C ALA A 11 5.11 -10.99 8.85
N PRO A 12 6.03 -11.81 9.39
CA PRO A 12 7.28 -11.31 10.00
C PRO A 12 8.13 -10.44 9.06
N LEU A 13 8.18 -10.76 7.77
CA LEU A 13 8.94 -9.95 6.79
C LEU A 13 8.29 -8.60 6.50
N VAL A 14 6.95 -8.51 6.62
CA VAL A 14 6.24 -7.22 6.53
C VAL A 14 6.56 -6.37 7.76
N ALA A 15 6.53 -6.95 8.97
CA ALA A 15 6.88 -6.22 10.19
C ALA A 15 8.32 -5.69 10.16
N ARG A 16 9.24 -6.47 9.58
CA ARG A 16 10.65 -6.09 9.42
C ARG A 16 10.85 -4.81 8.60
N LEU A 17 9.96 -4.50 7.65
CA LEU A 17 9.99 -3.23 6.91
C LEU A 17 9.96 -2.02 7.85
N VAL A 18 9.08 -2.08 8.86
CA VAL A 18 8.94 -1.01 9.85
C VAL A 18 10.10 -1.02 10.84
N GLU A 19 10.47 -2.21 11.33
CA GLU A 19 11.50 -2.36 12.36
C GLU A 19 12.92 -2.02 11.89
N ARG A 20 13.23 -2.24 10.60
CA ARG A 20 14.60 -2.18 10.08
C ARG A 20 14.81 -1.35 8.83
N HIS A 21 13.76 -1.05 8.08
CA HIS A 21 13.87 -0.39 6.77
C HIS A 21 13.20 0.99 6.72
N GLY A 22 12.81 1.52 7.89
CA GLY A 22 12.28 2.89 8.02
C GLY A 22 10.87 3.07 7.46
N ALA A 23 10.14 1.97 7.20
CA ALA A 23 8.73 2.06 6.92
C ALA A 23 7.94 2.42 8.19
N THR A 24 6.68 2.83 8.04
CA THR A 24 5.80 3.17 9.17
C THR A 24 4.50 2.41 9.08
N TRP A 25 3.95 1.95 10.21
CA TRP A 25 2.59 1.40 10.24
C TRP A 25 1.54 2.49 9.99
N VAL A 26 0.63 2.23 9.06
CA VAL A 26 -0.42 3.18 8.67
C VAL A 26 -1.79 2.52 8.87
N GLY A 27 -2.58 3.11 9.77
CA GLY A 27 -3.97 2.75 10.00
C GLY A 27 -4.90 3.86 9.52
N ALA A 28 -6.20 3.67 9.72
CA ALA A 28 -7.21 4.63 9.29
C ALA A 28 -7.05 6.01 9.95
N ASP A 29 -6.57 6.06 11.19
CA ASP A 29 -6.41 7.30 11.95
C ASP A 29 -5.06 7.99 11.71
N SER A 30 -4.08 7.27 11.15
CA SER A 30 -2.72 7.82 10.90
C SER A 30 -2.41 8.08 9.44
N VAL A 31 -3.25 7.60 8.51
CA VAL A 31 -3.02 7.75 7.07
C VAL A 31 -2.93 9.20 6.64
N ASP A 32 -3.79 10.09 7.14
CA ASP A 32 -3.77 11.50 6.72
C ASP A 32 -2.50 12.20 7.19
N ALA A 33 -2.02 11.90 8.40
CA ALA A 33 -0.75 12.41 8.91
C ALA A 33 0.46 11.87 8.12
N PHE A 34 0.44 10.58 7.74
CA PHE A 34 1.47 9.98 6.90
C PHE A 34 1.52 10.65 5.51
N LEU A 35 0.35 10.91 4.91
CA LEU A 35 0.23 11.52 3.59
C LEU A 35 0.55 13.02 3.56
N ALA A 36 0.41 13.71 4.69
CA ALA A 36 0.77 15.12 4.83
C ALA A 36 2.29 15.36 4.87
N GLY A 37 3.10 14.32 5.06
CA GLY A 37 4.55 14.44 5.02
C GLY A 37 5.08 14.64 3.59
N ASP A 38 6.21 15.33 3.48
CA ASP A 38 6.79 15.72 2.18
C ASP A 38 7.12 14.53 1.27
N GLY A 39 7.11 14.80 -0.04
CA GLY A 39 7.61 13.91 -1.09
C GLY A 39 6.66 12.79 -1.50
N ASP A 40 7.21 11.78 -2.17
CA ASP A 40 6.44 10.61 -2.59
C ASP A 40 6.20 9.66 -1.40
N ARG A 41 4.95 9.23 -1.24
CA ARG A 41 4.48 8.32 -0.21
C ARG A 41 3.95 7.07 -0.88
N VAL A 42 4.38 5.89 -0.42
CA VAL A 42 3.94 4.61 -0.95
C VAL A 42 3.22 3.84 0.13
N LEU A 43 1.92 3.60 -0.06
CA LEU A 43 1.16 2.69 0.80
C LEU A 43 1.28 1.27 0.26
N PHE A 44 1.75 0.36 1.12
CA PHE A 44 1.88 -1.05 0.82
C PHE A 44 0.72 -1.83 1.44
N PHE A 45 -0.17 -2.32 0.56
CA PHE A 45 -1.26 -3.24 0.86
C PHE A 45 -0.74 -4.65 0.62
N HIS A 46 -0.40 -5.34 1.70
CA HIS A 46 0.35 -6.59 1.65
C HIS A 46 -0.56 -7.82 1.60
N GLY A 47 -1.80 -7.71 2.08
CA GLY A 47 -2.76 -8.81 2.04
C GLY A 47 -2.51 -9.85 3.13
N ASP A 48 -3.48 -10.74 3.29
CA ASP A 48 -3.37 -11.89 4.19
C ASP A 48 -2.24 -12.81 3.67
N PRO A 49 -1.21 -13.13 4.46
CA PRO A 49 -0.05 -13.86 3.96
C PRO A 49 -0.33 -15.32 3.58
N VAL A 50 -1.46 -15.89 4.04
CA VAL A 50 -1.91 -17.22 3.62
C VAL A 50 -2.63 -17.15 2.28
N ARG A 51 -3.45 -16.12 2.06
CA ARG A 51 -4.19 -15.93 0.79
C ARG A 51 -3.32 -15.34 -0.32
N PHE A 52 -2.39 -14.46 0.03
CA PHE A 52 -1.53 -13.69 -0.89
C PHE A 52 -0.06 -13.83 -0.48
N PRO A 53 0.56 -15.00 -0.71
CA PRO A 53 1.97 -15.22 -0.35
C PRO A 53 2.91 -14.24 -1.05
N GLU A 54 2.56 -13.75 -2.25
CA GLU A 54 3.30 -12.72 -2.98
C GLU A 54 3.49 -11.42 -2.18
N GLY A 55 2.62 -11.12 -1.21
CA GLY A 55 2.81 -9.97 -0.32
C GLY A 55 4.07 -10.08 0.53
N VAL A 56 4.45 -11.31 0.88
CA VAL A 56 5.71 -11.57 1.59
C VAL A 56 6.90 -11.33 0.66
N ASP A 57 6.79 -11.71 -0.62
CA ASP A 57 7.84 -11.49 -1.63
C ASP A 57 8.04 -10.00 -1.92
N VAL A 58 6.94 -9.24 -2.06
CA VAL A 58 7.00 -7.77 -2.21
C VAL A 58 7.68 -7.14 -0.99
N ALA A 59 7.39 -7.62 0.22
CA ALA A 59 8.05 -7.14 1.43
C ALA A 59 9.57 -7.40 1.45
N VAL A 60 10.05 -8.46 0.79
CA VAL A 60 11.49 -8.73 0.65
C VAL A 60 12.17 -7.75 -0.30
N VAL A 61 11.51 -7.40 -1.40
CA VAL A 61 12.13 -6.55 -2.44
C VAL A 61 11.91 -5.04 -2.21
N LEU A 62 10.94 -4.65 -1.38
CA LEU A 62 10.64 -3.25 -1.12
C LEU A 62 11.82 -2.44 -0.54
N PRO A 63 12.65 -2.99 0.38
CA PRO A 63 13.89 -2.32 0.81
C PRO A 63 14.90 -2.13 -0.32
N GLU A 64 15.01 -3.09 -1.23
CA GLU A 64 15.89 -2.99 -2.40
C GLU A 64 15.39 -1.91 -3.37
N LEU A 65 14.06 -1.78 -3.53
CA LEU A 65 13.47 -0.66 -4.27
C LEU A 65 13.76 0.68 -3.60
N GLN A 66 13.67 0.79 -2.28
CA GLN A 66 14.05 2.01 -1.56
C GLN A 66 15.54 2.34 -1.76
N ALA A 67 16.41 1.32 -1.77
CA ALA A 67 17.84 1.49 -2.02
C ALA A 67 18.15 1.92 -3.46
N ALA A 68 17.39 1.44 -4.45
CA ALA A 68 17.52 1.85 -5.84
C ALA A 68 17.06 3.30 -6.10
N PHE A 69 16.18 3.84 -5.24
CA PHE A 69 15.68 5.22 -5.32
C PHE A 69 15.88 5.96 -3.99
N PRO A 70 17.14 6.21 -3.58
CA PRO A 70 17.46 6.66 -2.23
C PRO A 70 16.80 8.01 -1.92
N GLY A 71 16.04 8.06 -0.83
CA GLY A 71 15.34 9.27 -0.37
C GLY A 71 14.21 9.75 -1.29
N ARG A 72 13.82 8.96 -2.30
CA ARG A 72 12.78 9.38 -3.25
C ARG A 72 11.37 9.17 -2.74
N PHE A 73 11.13 8.15 -1.93
CA PHE A 73 9.81 7.87 -1.36
C PHE A 73 9.88 7.27 0.04
N THR A 74 8.81 7.48 0.82
CA THR A 74 8.63 6.87 2.15
C THR A 74 7.56 5.79 2.09
N VAL A 75 7.81 4.65 2.74
CA VAL A 75 6.88 3.51 2.76
C VAL A 75 5.99 3.56 4.01
N GLY A 76 4.69 3.44 3.80
CA GLY A 76 3.69 3.17 4.82
C GLY A 76 3.15 1.76 4.63
N VAL A 77 3.28 0.90 5.64
CA VAL A 77 2.71 -0.45 5.63
C VAL A 77 1.33 -0.37 6.26
N THR A 78 0.28 -0.78 5.53
CA THR A 78 -1.07 -0.73 6.08
C THR A 78 -1.27 -1.78 7.17
N THR A 79 -1.92 -1.42 8.27
CA THR A 79 -2.29 -2.40 9.30
C THR A 79 -3.36 -3.35 8.77
N ARG A 80 -3.36 -4.62 9.22
CA ARG A 80 -4.38 -5.60 8.81
C ARG A 80 -5.81 -5.17 9.09
N ALA A 81 -6.03 -4.49 10.22
CA ALA A 81 -7.35 -4.07 10.67
C ALA A 81 -7.98 -3.02 9.73
N ASP A 82 -7.15 -2.17 9.11
CA ASP A 82 -7.61 -1.06 8.27
C ASP A 82 -7.32 -1.24 6.78
N GLU A 83 -6.61 -2.31 6.39
CA GLU A 83 -6.11 -2.51 5.02
C GLU A 83 -7.23 -2.41 3.98
N ASP A 84 -8.35 -3.12 4.16
CA ASP A 84 -9.46 -3.13 3.20
C ASP A 84 -10.13 -1.75 3.09
N ARG A 85 -10.30 -1.04 4.21
CA ARG A 85 -10.87 0.31 4.25
C ARG A 85 -9.96 1.30 3.51
N LEU A 86 -8.66 1.22 3.75
CA LEU A 86 -7.68 2.06 3.07
C LEU A 86 -7.57 1.68 1.58
N ALA A 87 -7.65 0.39 1.24
CA ALA A 87 -7.59 -0.08 -0.14
C ALA A 87 -8.76 0.49 -0.95
N ALA A 88 -9.98 0.44 -0.40
CA ALA A 88 -11.15 1.06 -0.99
C ALA A 88 -10.99 2.58 -1.18
N ARG A 89 -10.41 3.27 -0.19
CA ARG A 89 -10.14 4.73 -0.25
C ARG A 89 -9.20 5.11 -1.40
N PHE A 90 -8.18 4.30 -1.66
CA PHE A 90 -7.17 4.58 -2.68
C PHE A 90 -7.38 3.81 -4.00
N GLY A 91 -8.48 3.07 -4.12
CA GLY A 91 -8.82 2.30 -5.32
C GLY A 91 -7.91 1.10 -5.57
N ALA A 92 -7.24 0.58 -4.53
CA ALA A 92 -6.50 -0.67 -4.60
C ALA A 92 -7.49 -1.85 -4.59
N GLN A 93 -7.46 -2.66 -5.65
CA GLN A 93 -8.39 -3.78 -5.86
C GLN A 93 -7.67 -5.13 -5.91
N ARG A 94 -6.34 -5.13 -5.78
CA ARG A 94 -5.48 -6.31 -5.90
C ARG A 94 -4.45 -6.29 -4.78
N TRP A 95 -4.16 -7.48 -4.25
CA TRP A 95 -3.12 -7.72 -3.28
C TRP A 95 -2.05 -8.65 -3.88
N PRO A 96 -0.77 -8.41 -3.56
CA PRO A 96 -0.25 -7.18 -2.95
C PRO A 96 -0.36 -5.97 -3.89
N SER A 97 -0.30 -4.76 -3.36
CA SER A 97 -0.14 -3.55 -4.17
C SER A 97 0.60 -2.41 -3.47
N LEU A 98 1.27 -1.59 -4.27
CA LEU A 98 1.93 -0.35 -3.91
C LEU A 98 1.16 0.82 -4.52
N VAL A 99 0.49 1.60 -3.68
CA VAL A 99 -0.18 2.84 -4.11
C VAL A 99 0.79 3.99 -3.92
N PHE A 100 1.11 4.69 -5.01
CA PHE A 100 1.96 5.87 -5.02
C PHE A 100 1.12 7.12 -4.85
N LEU A 101 1.53 7.97 -3.93
CA LEU A 101 0.92 9.26 -3.64
C LEU A 101 2.00 10.34 -3.61
N ARG A 102 1.64 11.56 -3.99
CA ARG A 102 2.48 12.74 -3.92
C ARG A 102 1.67 13.89 -3.37
N ASP A 103 2.19 14.54 -2.33
CA ASP A 103 1.51 15.65 -1.64
C ASP A 103 0.06 15.27 -1.24
N GLY A 104 -0.10 14.05 -0.73
CA GLY A 104 -1.39 13.47 -0.36
C GLY A 104 -2.36 13.12 -1.50
N ARG A 105 -1.94 13.30 -2.77
CA ARG A 105 -2.76 12.99 -3.96
C ARG A 105 -2.30 11.72 -4.63
N TYR A 106 -3.24 10.97 -5.18
CA TYR A 106 -2.96 9.73 -5.90
C TYR A 106 -2.07 9.97 -7.12
N VAL A 107 -1.17 9.04 -7.42
CA VAL A 107 -0.35 9.03 -8.65
C VAL A 107 -0.68 7.79 -9.48
N THR A 108 -0.42 6.61 -8.92
CA THR A 108 -0.67 5.33 -9.59
C THR A 108 -0.65 4.16 -8.59
N THR A 109 -1.03 2.97 -9.04
CA THR A 109 -0.94 1.73 -8.27
C THR A 109 -0.15 0.70 -9.07
N ILE A 110 0.82 0.07 -8.43
CA ILE A 110 1.54 -1.11 -8.95
C ILE A 110 1.05 -2.32 -8.17
N ALA A 111 0.43 -3.29 -8.84
CA ALA A 111 -0.13 -4.48 -8.19
C ALA A 111 0.64 -5.76 -8.57
N GLY A 112 0.72 -6.68 -7.61
CA GLY A 112 1.38 -7.98 -7.72
C GLY A 112 2.90 -7.90 -7.60
N MET A 113 3.51 -9.08 -7.48
CA MET A 113 4.96 -9.22 -7.63
C MET A 113 5.35 -9.15 -9.11
N LEU A 114 6.50 -8.55 -9.40
CA LEU A 114 7.05 -8.38 -10.75
C LEU A 114 8.52 -8.81 -10.77
N ASP A 115 9.03 -9.16 -11.95
CA ASP A 115 10.47 -9.28 -12.16
C ASP A 115 11.20 -7.98 -11.83
N TRP A 116 12.42 -8.09 -11.32
CA TRP A 116 13.18 -6.96 -10.77
C TRP A 116 13.29 -5.77 -11.74
N THR A 117 13.69 -6.02 -12.98
CA THR A 117 13.84 -4.97 -14.01
C THR A 117 12.54 -4.23 -14.26
N ASP A 118 11.43 -4.97 -14.37
CA ASP A 118 10.11 -4.38 -14.57
C ASP A 118 9.63 -3.62 -13.34
N PHE A 119 9.94 -4.13 -12.15
CA PHE A 119 9.55 -3.48 -10.90
C PHE A 119 10.23 -2.13 -10.75
N VAL A 120 11.55 -2.08 -10.94
CA VAL A 120 12.34 -0.84 -10.93
C VAL A 120 11.85 0.14 -11.98
N ALA A 121 11.60 -0.32 -13.21
CA ALA A 121 11.11 0.53 -14.29
C ALA A 121 9.73 1.14 -13.98
N ARG A 122 8.79 0.36 -13.43
CA ARG A 122 7.47 0.85 -13.04
C ARG A 122 7.53 1.82 -11.86
N VAL A 123 8.40 1.58 -10.87
CA VAL A 123 8.61 2.52 -9.76
C VAL A 123 9.21 3.83 -10.29
N ALA A 124 10.22 3.77 -11.15
CA ALA A 124 10.79 4.97 -11.78
C ALA A 124 9.72 5.78 -12.55
N ALA A 125 8.87 5.09 -13.32
CA ALA A 125 7.77 5.72 -14.03
C ALA A 125 6.77 6.37 -13.07
N ALA A 126 6.34 5.66 -12.01
CA ALA A 126 5.44 6.20 -10.99
C ALA A 126 6.00 7.47 -10.33
N LEU A 127 7.29 7.48 -9.99
CA LEU A 127 7.97 8.64 -9.40
C LEU A 127 8.13 9.82 -10.38
N ALA A 128 7.98 9.61 -11.69
CA ALA A 128 8.00 10.67 -12.70
C ALA A 128 6.61 11.17 -13.10
N MET A 129 5.55 10.40 -12.80
CA MET A 129 4.18 10.75 -13.17
C MET A 129 3.64 11.94 -12.36
N PRO A 130 2.76 12.77 -12.95
CA PRO A 130 2.00 13.77 -12.20
C PRO A 130 0.91 13.11 -11.34
N THR A 131 0.38 13.87 -10.39
CA THR A 131 -0.77 13.42 -9.59
C THR A 131 -2.04 13.33 -10.45
N SER A 132 -2.92 12.42 -10.08
CA SER A 132 -4.19 12.13 -10.74
C SER A 132 -5.26 11.79 -9.70
N ARG A 133 -6.48 11.48 -10.14
CA ARG A 133 -7.56 11.00 -9.28
C ARG A 133 -7.45 9.48 -9.11
N ALA A 134 -7.62 8.99 -7.89
CA ALA A 134 -7.73 7.56 -7.64
C ALA A 134 -8.90 6.95 -8.44
N PRO A 135 -8.78 5.71 -8.94
CA PRO A 135 -9.85 5.07 -9.67
C PRO A 135 -11.10 4.93 -8.77
N ILE A 136 -12.26 5.31 -9.31
CA ILE A 136 -13.54 5.18 -8.60
C ILE A 136 -13.94 3.70 -8.63
N VAL A 137 -13.94 3.06 -7.46
CA VAL A 137 -14.58 1.75 -7.32
C VAL A 137 -16.08 2.00 -7.23
N LEU A 138 -16.80 1.78 -8.35
CA LEU A 138 -18.24 1.67 -8.30
C LEU A 138 -18.57 0.36 -7.57
N ALA A 139 -18.87 0.44 -6.27
CA ALA A 139 -19.57 -0.64 -5.62
C ALA A 139 -20.92 -0.77 -6.35
N ALA A 140 -21.10 -1.84 -7.13
CA ALA A 140 -22.42 -2.18 -7.64
C ALA A 140 -23.31 -2.34 -6.41
N ALA A 141 -24.25 -1.42 -6.21
CA ALA A 141 -25.30 -1.60 -5.22
C ALA A 141 -26.08 -2.84 -5.67
N ASP A 142 -25.95 -3.94 -4.93
CA ASP A 142 -26.83 -5.09 -5.08
C ASP A 142 -28.28 -4.56 -5.00
N ALA A 143 -28.95 -4.58 -6.14
CA ALA A 143 -30.37 -4.30 -6.24
C ALA A 143 -31.08 -5.38 -5.42
N GLY A 144 -31.51 -5.03 -4.20
CA GLY A 144 -32.35 -5.90 -3.40
C GLY A 144 -33.57 -6.33 -4.23
N PRO A 145 -33.92 -7.63 -4.25
CA PRO A 145 -35.06 -8.09 -5.01
C PRO A 145 -36.34 -7.46 -4.44
N GLY A 146 -37.12 -6.90 -5.36
CA GLY A 146 -38.32 -6.12 -5.07
C GLY A 146 -39.36 -6.87 -4.23
N CYS A 147 -40.09 -6.09 -3.46
CA CYS A 147 -41.29 -6.52 -2.76
C CYS A 147 -42.38 -6.93 -3.76
N HIS A 148 -43.03 -8.06 -3.50
CA HIS A 148 -44.38 -8.38 -3.97
C HIS A 148 -45.16 -8.99 -2.81
#